data_AF-A0A6I2UBE5-F1
#
_entry.id   AF-A0A6I2UBE5-F1
#
_cell.length_a   1.000
_cell.length_b   1.000
_cell.length_c   1.000
_cell.angle_alpha   90.00
_cell.angle_beta   90.00
_cell.angle_gamma   90.00
#
_symmetry.space_group_name_H-M   'P 1'
#
loop_
_entity.id
_entity.type
_entity.pdbx_description
1 polymer ?
#
loop_
_entity_poly.entity_id
_entity_poly.type
_entity_poly.pdbx_seq_one_letter_code
_entity_poly.pdbx_strand_id
1 'polypeptide(L)'
;MLKKPGLEELVRELERDYARWEQVYMAGSKDPFWPDGVNANLCRNHILCGKRRIRELYPDAEMPEIYYRPLPQELPAEYMARKEELRSAALRSYTRYISDENFCFIRNHVKRIPETDALRGILDALLARVDVLKDAILSGDYVAMRRYADAGSLLASLKSGAERLGDWEPPEQEQLDLFTDYSLDGIQDEESMSMSM
;
A
#
# COMPACT_ATOMS: atom_id res chain seq x y z
N MET A 1 16.26 22.97 27.45
CA MET A 1 17.43 23.17 26.58
C MET A 1 17.81 21.83 25.98
N LEU A 2 17.86 21.70 24.65
CA LEU A 2 18.41 20.49 24.02
C LEU A 2 19.92 20.43 24.32
N LYS A 3 20.38 19.27 24.80
CA LYS A 3 21.80 19.03 25.10
C LYS A 3 22.60 19.09 23.78
N LYS A 4 23.74 19.79 23.80
CA LYS A 4 24.69 19.79 22.68
C LYS A 4 25.14 18.33 22.44
N PRO A 5 24.94 17.77 21.22
CA PRO A 5 25.38 16.41 20.91
C PRO A 5 26.91 16.33 20.94
N GLY A 6 27.46 15.16 21.24
CA GLY A 6 28.92 14.95 21.21
C GLY A 6 29.47 14.93 19.78
N LEU A 7 30.74 15.32 19.58
CA LEU A 7 31.38 15.26 18.26
C LEU A 7 31.37 13.83 17.70
N GLU A 8 31.68 12.84 18.53
CA GLU A 8 31.65 11.42 18.15
C GLU A 8 30.24 10.94 17.78
N GLU A 9 29.19 11.50 18.38
CA GLU A 9 27.80 11.20 18.03
C GLU A 9 27.46 11.72 16.63
N LEU A 10 27.87 12.96 16.31
CA LEU A 10 27.71 13.55 14.98
C LEU A 10 28.52 12.79 13.91
N VAL A 11 29.71 12.29 14.26
CA VAL A 11 30.50 11.43 13.38
C VAL A 11 29.75 10.13 13.07
N ARG A 12 29.22 9.45 14.09
CA ARG A 12 28.41 8.23 13.90
C ARG A 12 27.11 8.49 13.13
N GLU A 13 26.49 9.65 13.28
CA GLU A 13 25.35 10.07 12.44
C GLU A 13 25.76 10.15 10.97
N LEU A 14 26.86 10.86 10.67
CA LEU A 14 27.37 10.95 9.30
C LEU A 14 27.72 9.58 8.71
N GLU A 15 28.39 8.71 9.47
CA GLU A 15 28.72 7.35 9.02
C GLU A 15 27.46 6.57 8.61
N ARG A 16 26.41 6.66 9.43
CA ARG A 16 25.13 6.02 9.14
C ARG A 16 24.46 6.60 7.90
N ASP A 17 24.48 7.92 7.72
CA ASP A 17 23.88 8.55 6.54
C ASP A 17 24.63 8.19 5.24
N TYR A 18 25.96 8.13 5.28
CA TYR A 18 26.77 7.66 4.15
C TYR A 18 26.48 6.19 3.83
N ALA A 19 26.48 5.32 4.83
CA ALA A 19 26.18 3.89 4.65
C ALA A 19 24.75 3.68 4.13
N ARG A 20 23.79 4.49 4.62
CA ARG A 20 22.40 4.45 4.15
C ARG A 20 22.28 4.92 2.70
N TRP A 21 22.94 6.02 2.32
CA TRP A 21 22.96 6.48 0.94
C TRP A 21 23.49 5.39 0.00
N GLU A 22 24.62 4.77 0.36
CA GLU A 22 25.22 3.69 -0.42
C GLU A 22 24.32 2.46 -0.53
N GLN A 23 23.68 2.08 0.58
CA GLN A 23 22.71 0.99 0.58
C GLN A 23 21.52 1.28 -0.34
N VAL A 24 20.96 2.50 -0.31
CA VAL A 24 19.85 2.89 -1.18
C VAL A 24 20.30 2.93 -2.65
N TYR A 25 21.49 3.44 -2.93
CA TYR A 25 22.06 3.46 -4.27
C TYR A 25 22.28 2.04 -4.83
N MET A 26 22.82 1.12 -4.05
CA MET A 26 23.18 -0.23 -4.52
C MET A 26 22.01 -1.22 -4.47
N ALA A 27 21.10 -1.07 -3.51
CA ALA A 27 20.06 -2.05 -3.21
C ALA A 27 18.63 -1.49 -3.14
N GLY A 28 18.47 -0.18 -3.21
CA GLY A 28 17.18 0.47 -3.11
C GLY A 28 16.72 0.66 -1.67
N SER A 29 15.67 1.44 -1.51
CA SER A 29 15.03 1.70 -0.23
C SER A 29 13.91 0.69 0.05
N LYS A 30 13.51 0.62 1.32
CA LYS A 30 12.32 -0.12 1.78
C LYS A 30 11.06 0.75 1.79
N ASP A 31 11.15 2.00 1.34
CA ASP A 31 10.02 2.92 1.35
C ASP A 31 9.00 2.48 0.29
N PRO A 32 7.75 2.16 0.64
CA PRO A 32 6.78 1.66 -0.34
C PRO A 32 6.15 2.76 -1.20
N PHE A 33 6.38 4.04 -0.91
CA PHE A 33 5.70 5.18 -1.54
C PHE A 33 6.64 6.07 -2.36
N TRP A 34 7.93 6.11 -2.01
CA TRP A 34 8.89 7.00 -2.65
C TRP A 34 9.96 6.27 -3.43
N PRO A 35 10.38 6.79 -4.60
CA PRO A 35 11.52 6.23 -5.32
C PRO A 35 12.82 6.27 -4.51
N ASP A 36 13.80 5.49 -4.95
CA ASP A 36 15.09 5.40 -4.28
C ASP A 36 15.91 6.68 -4.41
N GLY A 37 15.74 7.42 -5.52
CA GLY A 37 16.36 8.73 -5.72
C GLY A 37 15.98 9.74 -4.63
N VAL A 38 14.68 9.84 -4.32
CA VAL A 38 14.19 10.69 -3.23
C VAL A 38 14.81 10.28 -1.89
N ASN A 39 14.81 8.98 -1.58
CA ASN A 39 15.39 8.46 -0.33
C ASN A 39 16.90 8.70 -0.21
N ALA A 40 17.64 8.51 -1.31
CA ALA A 40 19.07 8.79 -1.36
C ALA A 40 19.35 10.28 -1.19
N ASN A 41 18.59 11.15 -1.86
CA ASN A 41 18.76 12.60 -1.74
C ASN A 41 18.43 13.12 -0.33
N LEU A 42 17.48 12.49 0.39
CA LEU A 42 17.27 12.76 1.81
C LEU A 42 18.51 12.43 2.66
N CYS A 43 19.13 11.27 2.43
CA CYS A 43 20.38 10.90 3.12
C CYS A 43 21.51 11.88 2.78
N ARG A 44 21.62 12.29 1.51
CA ARG A 44 22.58 13.31 1.08
C ARG A 44 22.37 14.64 1.79
N ASN A 45 21.12 15.06 1.97
CA ASN A 45 20.78 16.27 2.72
C ASN A 45 21.13 16.14 4.21
N HIS A 46 20.94 14.97 4.81
CA HIS A 46 21.39 14.72 6.18
C HIS A 46 22.92 14.82 6.30
N ILE A 47 23.68 14.28 5.35
CA ILE A 47 25.15 14.41 5.31
C ILE A 47 25.57 15.88 5.25
N LEU A 48 24.94 16.67 4.36
CA LEU A 48 25.18 18.11 4.25
C LEU A 48 24.92 18.84 5.56
N CYS A 49 23.77 18.59 6.18
CA CYS A 49 23.39 19.18 7.46
C CYS A 49 24.33 18.74 8.59
N GLY A 50 24.71 17.47 8.65
CA GLY A 50 25.63 16.91 9.65
C GLY A 50 27.01 17.54 9.56
N LYS A 51 27.58 17.67 8.36
CA LYS A 51 28.86 18.38 8.14
C LYS A 51 28.78 19.83 8.60
N ARG A 52 27.70 20.55 8.24
CA ARG A 52 27.48 21.94 8.70
C ARG A 52 27.41 22.02 10.23
N ARG A 53 26.66 21.12 10.84
CA ARG A 53 26.46 21.05 12.30
C ARG A 53 27.76 20.76 13.05
N ILE A 54 28.65 19.92 12.53
CA ILE A 54 30.00 19.71 13.09
C ILE A 54 30.79 21.03 13.07
N ARG A 55 30.83 21.72 11.92
CA ARG A 55 31.54 23.01 11.77
C ARG A 55 31.00 24.08 12.74
N GLU A 56 29.69 24.16 12.92
CA GLU A 56 29.04 25.16 13.78
C GLU A 56 29.22 24.88 15.28
N LEU A 57 29.12 23.60 15.69
CA LEU A 57 29.20 23.22 17.09
C LEU A 57 30.64 23.05 17.59
N TYR A 58 31.57 22.76 16.68
CA TYR A 58 32.97 22.46 16.99
C TYR A 58 33.95 23.21 16.07
N PRO A 59 33.89 24.55 15.99
CA PRO A 59 34.71 25.33 15.06
C PRO A 59 36.22 25.25 15.36
N ASP A 60 36.59 25.08 16.63
CA ASP A 60 37.99 25.04 17.08
C ASP A 60 38.56 23.61 17.21
N ALA A 61 37.73 22.59 16.99
CA ALA A 61 38.17 21.21 17.04
C ALA A 61 38.84 20.80 15.73
N GLU A 62 39.78 19.86 15.80
CA GLU A 62 40.25 19.16 14.61
C GLU A 62 39.07 18.44 13.95
N MET A 63 38.82 18.74 12.67
CA MET A 63 37.68 18.18 11.95
C MET A 63 37.88 16.67 11.76
N PRO A 64 36.87 15.85 12.07
CA PRO A 64 36.98 14.40 11.94
C PRO A 64 37.14 14.00 10.47
N GLU A 65 37.81 12.88 10.19
CA GLU A 65 38.10 12.43 8.83
C GLU A 65 36.87 12.38 7.91
N ILE A 66 35.73 11.90 8.44
CA ILE A 66 34.46 11.82 7.69
C ILE A 66 33.95 13.17 7.19
N TYR A 67 34.36 14.27 7.82
CA TYR A 67 34.02 15.61 7.38
C TYR A 67 34.63 15.94 6.01
N TYR A 68 35.78 15.36 5.67
CA TYR A 68 36.43 15.55 4.38
C TYR A 68 35.96 14.57 3.30
N ARG A 69 35.23 13.51 3.66
CA ARG A 69 34.63 12.59 2.69
C ARG A 69 33.75 13.39 1.71
N PRO A 70 33.86 13.19 0.38
CA PRO A 70 33.06 13.92 -0.59
C PRO A 70 31.57 13.65 -0.38
N LEU A 71 30.73 14.58 -0.79
CA LEU A 71 29.29 14.35 -0.83
C LEU A 71 28.97 13.26 -1.85
N PRO A 72 28.04 12.35 -1.56
CA PRO A 72 27.52 11.47 -2.59
C PRO A 72 26.88 12.26 -3.73
N GLN A 73 26.85 11.67 -4.91
CA GLN A 73 26.19 12.25 -6.07
C GLN A 73 24.69 12.46 -5.78
N GLU A 74 24.12 13.51 -6.35
CA GLU A 74 22.67 13.69 -6.35
C GLU A 74 22.06 12.76 -7.41
N LEU A 75 21.01 12.04 -7.04
CA LEU A 75 20.31 11.13 -7.93
C LEU A 75 19.07 11.80 -8.51
N PRO A 76 18.65 11.43 -9.73
CA PRO A 76 17.33 11.81 -10.24
C PRO A 76 16.22 11.35 -9.30
N ALA A 77 15.14 12.11 -9.16
CA ALA A 77 14.07 11.81 -8.20
C ALA A 77 13.42 10.44 -8.49
N GLU A 78 13.30 10.09 -9.77
CA GLU A 78 12.75 8.85 -10.32
C GLU A 78 13.73 7.67 -10.30
N TYR A 79 14.95 7.86 -9.77
CA TYR A 79 15.92 6.79 -9.66
C TYR A 79 15.35 5.62 -8.84
N MET A 80 15.55 4.41 -9.36
CA MET A 80 15.19 3.15 -8.73
C MET A 80 16.36 2.20 -8.89
N ALA A 81 16.81 1.62 -7.78
CA ALA A 81 17.83 0.60 -7.80
C ALA A 81 17.21 -0.74 -8.21
N ARG A 82 18.02 -1.62 -8.83
CA ARG A 82 17.64 -3.02 -9.13
C ARG A 82 16.31 -3.17 -9.87
N LYS A 83 16.05 -2.29 -10.85
CA LYS A 83 14.83 -2.26 -11.67
C LYS A 83 14.44 -3.63 -12.24
N GLU A 84 15.42 -4.39 -12.74
CA GLU A 84 15.17 -5.72 -13.31
C GLU A 84 14.77 -6.76 -12.25
N GLU A 85 15.35 -6.70 -11.05
CA GLU A 85 14.95 -7.57 -9.94
C GLU A 85 13.51 -7.26 -9.49
N LEU A 86 13.17 -5.97 -9.39
CA LEU A 86 11.81 -5.51 -9.05
C LEU A 86 10.80 -5.98 -10.10
N ARG A 87 11.10 -5.79 -11.38
CA ARG A 87 10.26 -6.24 -12.49
C ARG A 87 10.06 -7.75 -12.48
N SER A 88 11.15 -8.50 -12.29
CA SER A 88 11.11 -9.96 -12.23
C SER A 88 10.30 -10.46 -11.03
N ALA A 89 10.43 -9.81 -9.86
CA ALA A 89 9.66 -10.14 -8.67
C ALA A 89 8.16 -9.86 -8.87
N ALA A 90 7.83 -8.67 -9.41
CA ALA A 90 6.46 -8.30 -9.73
C ALA A 90 5.80 -9.28 -10.69
N LEU A 91 6.49 -9.68 -11.76
CA LEU A 91 5.96 -10.63 -12.74
C LEU A 91 5.69 -12.01 -12.12
N ARG A 92 6.62 -12.51 -11.30
CA ARG A 92 6.43 -13.78 -10.56
C ARG A 92 5.21 -13.73 -9.66
N SER A 93 5.06 -12.65 -8.88
CA SER A 93 3.94 -12.49 -7.96
C SER A 93 2.62 -12.34 -8.72
N TYR A 94 2.58 -11.53 -9.78
CA TYR A 94 1.42 -11.39 -10.64
C TYR A 94 0.99 -12.74 -11.24
N THR A 95 1.94 -13.51 -11.77
CA THR A 95 1.68 -14.85 -12.34
C THR A 95 1.07 -15.78 -11.30
N ARG A 96 1.57 -15.72 -10.05
CA ARG A 96 1.04 -16.52 -8.95
C ARG A 96 -0.37 -16.11 -8.57
N TYR A 97 -0.69 -14.81 -8.56
CA TYR A 97 -2.05 -14.34 -8.24
C TYR A 97 -3.06 -14.76 -9.30
N ILE A 98 -2.77 -14.56 -10.59
CA ILE A 98 -3.72 -14.90 -11.66
C ILE A 98 -3.95 -16.41 -11.81
N SER A 99 -3.01 -17.23 -11.33
CA SER A 99 -3.11 -18.69 -11.32
C SER A 99 -3.70 -19.23 -10.01
N ASP A 100 -3.95 -18.38 -9.02
CA ASP A 100 -4.49 -18.80 -7.72
C ASP A 100 -6.00 -19.07 -7.82
N GLU A 101 -6.40 -20.21 -7.26
CA GLU A 101 -7.81 -20.65 -7.29
C GLU A 101 -8.72 -19.71 -6.50
N ASN A 102 -8.26 -19.16 -5.37
CA ASN A 102 -9.05 -18.23 -4.54
C ASN A 102 -9.24 -16.91 -5.26
N PHE A 103 -8.20 -16.40 -5.93
CA PHE A 103 -8.32 -15.21 -6.78
C PHE A 103 -9.36 -15.43 -7.88
N CYS A 104 -9.30 -16.56 -8.60
CA CYS A 104 -10.25 -16.87 -9.65
C CYS A 104 -11.69 -17.01 -9.12
N PHE A 105 -11.85 -17.69 -7.97
CA PHE A 105 -13.13 -17.84 -7.29
C PHE A 105 -13.72 -16.48 -6.90
N ILE A 106 -12.97 -15.65 -6.17
CA ILE A 106 -13.42 -14.30 -5.78
C ILE A 106 -13.83 -13.51 -7.02
N ARG A 107 -12.96 -13.41 -8.02
CA ARG A 107 -13.23 -12.62 -9.24
C ARG A 107 -14.53 -13.03 -9.93
N ASN A 108 -14.85 -14.31 -9.96
CA ASN A 108 -16.03 -14.83 -10.65
C ASN A 108 -17.32 -14.69 -9.81
N HIS A 109 -17.21 -14.66 -8.48
CA HIS A 109 -18.37 -14.71 -7.58
C HIS A 109 -18.62 -13.41 -6.81
N VAL A 110 -17.70 -12.45 -6.80
CA VAL A 110 -17.81 -11.19 -6.04
C VAL A 110 -19.08 -10.40 -6.38
N LYS A 111 -19.56 -10.50 -7.63
CA LYS A 111 -20.80 -9.87 -8.12
C LYS A 111 -22.09 -10.37 -7.47
N ARG A 112 -22.04 -11.50 -6.77
CA ARG A 112 -23.18 -12.03 -5.99
C ARG A 112 -23.45 -11.21 -4.74
N ILE A 113 -22.43 -10.52 -4.22
CA ILE A 113 -22.54 -9.69 -3.03
C ILE A 113 -22.95 -8.28 -3.45
N PRO A 114 -23.99 -7.68 -2.83
CA PRO A 114 -24.37 -6.29 -3.02
C PRO A 114 -23.21 -5.33 -2.73
N GLU A 115 -23.16 -4.21 -3.45
CA GLU A 115 -22.14 -3.16 -3.26
C GLU A 115 -22.17 -2.52 -1.87
N THR A 116 -23.32 -2.60 -1.18
CA THR A 116 -23.51 -2.09 0.18
C THR A 116 -22.89 -2.98 1.26
N ASP A 117 -22.57 -4.25 0.95
CA ASP A 117 -22.00 -5.19 1.91
C ASP A 117 -20.50 -4.90 2.15
N ALA A 118 -20.08 -4.92 3.42
CA ALA A 118 -18.68 -4.68 3.79
C ALA A 118 -17.71 -5.72 3.21
N LEU A 119 -18.12 -6.99 3.06
CA LEU A 119 -17.32 -8.03 2.42
C LEU A 119 -17.04 -7.66 0.97
N ARG A 120 -18.00 -7.05 0.27
CA ARG A 120 -17.81 -6.63 -1.13
C ARG A 120 -16.63 -5.67 -1.28
N GLY A 121 -16.60 -4.63 -0.47
CA GLY A 121 -15.50 -3.64 -0.49
C GLY A 121 -14.14 -4.25 -0.17
N ILE A 122 -14.08 -5.24 0.74
CA ILE A 122 -12.83 -5.96 1.05
C ILE A 122 -12.36 -6.77 -0.16
N LEU A 123 -13.26 -7.52 -0.80
CA LEU A 123 -12.91 -8.35 -1.96
C LEU A 123 -12.50 -7.51 -3.16
N ASP A 124 -13.21 -6.42 -3.44
CA ASP A 124 -12.85 -5.49 -4.51
C ASP A 124 -11.47 -4.85 -4.26
N ALA A 125 -11.15 -4.49 -3.01
CA ALA A 125 -9.83 -3.98 -2.66
C ALA A 125 -8.72 -5.04 -2.89
N LEU A 126 -8.99 -6.32 -2.62
CA LEU A 126 -8.02 -7.40 -2.90
C LEU A 126 -7.80 -7.59 -4.40
N LEU A 127 -8.86 -7.59 -5.21
CA LEU A 127 -8.76 -7.69 -6.66
C LEU A 127 -8.01 -6.49 -7.26
N ALA A 128 -8.33 -5.28 -6.80
CA ALA A 128 -7.69 -4.05 -7.25
C ALA A 128 -6.17 -4.06 -7.03
N ARG A 129 -5.67 -4.70 -5.97
CA ARG A 129 -4.22 -4.85 -5.75
C ARG A 129 -3.53 -5.63 -6.87
N VAL A 130 -4.18 -6.67 -7.38
CA VAL A 130 -3.65 -7.47 -8.49
C VAL A 130 -3.67 -6.67 -9.79
N ASP A 131 -4.72 -5.88 -10.02
CA ASP A 131 -4.80 -4.98 -11.17
C ASP A 131 -3.76 -3.86 -11.11
N VAL A 132 -3.55 -3.23 -9.96
CA VAL A 132 -2.47 -2.23 -9.78
C VAL A 132 -1.10 -2.83 -10.08
N LEU A 133 -0.83 -4.07 -9.66
CA LEU A 133 0.44 -4.73 -9.98
C LEU A 133 0.58 -4.98 -11.49
N LYS A 134 -0.50 -5.38 -12.17
CA LYS A 134 -0.53 -5.53 -13.63
C LYS A 134 -0.21 -4.23 -14.33
N ASP A 135 -0.89 -3.15 -13.96
CA ASP A 135 -0.72 -1.83 -14.57
C ASP A 135 0.67 -1.26 -14.30
N ALA A 136 1.23 -1.53 -13.11
CA ALA A 136 2.61 -1.18 -12.79
C ALA A 136 3.61 -1.87 -13.72
N ILE A 137 3.46 -3.18 -13.95
CA ILE A 137 4.31 -3.95 -14.87
C ILE A 137 4.25 -3.41 -16.30
N LEU A 138 3.07 -2.98 -16.75
CA LEU A 138 2.87 -2.42 -18.09
C LEU A 138 3.43 -1.00 -18.24
N SER A 139 3.21 -0.15 -17.24
CA SER A 139 3.63 1.26 -17.25
C SER A 139 5.09 1.48 -16.84
N GLY A 140 5.74 0.49 -16.23
CA GLY A 140 7.09 0.64 -15.68
C GLY A 140 7.12 1.37 -14.33
N ASP A 141 6.02 1.37 -13.58
CA ASP A 141 5.97 1.91 -12.22
C ASP A 141 6.65 0.96 -11.22
N TYR A 142 7.96 1.13 -11.05
CA TYR A 142 8.76 0.33 -10.13
C TYR A 142 8.41 0.53 -8.65
N VAL A 143 7.81 1.67 -8.27
CA VAL A 143 7.39 1.93 -6.89
C VAL A 143 6.17 1.07 -6.56
N ALA A 144 5.17 1.07 -7.46
CA ALA A 144 4.03 0.18 -7.34
C ALA A 144 4.44 -1.30 -7.42
N MET A 145 5.37 -1.67 -8.31
CA MET A 145 5.93 -3.04 -8.34
C MET A 145 6.50 -3.44 -6.99
N ARG A 146 7.36 -2.62 -6.38
CA ARG A 146 7.92 -2.90 -5.05
C ARG A 146 6.83 -3.08 -3.99
N ARG A 147 5.81 -2.22 -4.02
CA ARG A 147 4.73 -2.21 -3.03
C ARG A 147 3.81 -3.43 -3.12
N TYR A 148 3.52 -3.90 -4.34
CA TYR A 148 2.53 -4.95 -4.58
C TYR A 148 3.13 -6.32 -4.95
N ALA A 149 4.45 -6.45 -5.07
CA ALA A 149 5.10 -7.72 -5.39
C ALA A 149 5.13 -8.74 -4.23
N ASP A 150 4.67 -8.44 -3.02
CA ASP A 150 4.62 -9.44 -1.94
C ASP A 150 3.48 -10.46 -2.13
N ALA A 151 3.82 -11.58 -2.76
CA ALA A 151 2.90 -12.70 -2.98
C ALA A 151 2.34 -13.29 -1.68
N GLY A 152 3.14 -13.38 -0.62
CA GLY A 152 2.78 -14.12 0.59
C GLY A 152 1.59 -13.51 1.30
N SER A 153 1.67 -12.22 1.62
CA SER A 153 0.62 -11.50 2.33
C SER A 153 -0.70 -11.48 1.55
N LEU A 154 -0.66 -11.20 0.23
CA LEU A 154 -1.87 -11.09 -0.56
C LEU A 154 -2.56 -12.44 -0.77
N LEU A 155 -1.82 -13.53 -1.00
CA LEU A 155 -2.42 -14.87 -1.15
C LEU A 155 -3.14 -15.33 0.12
N ALA A 156 -2.58 -15.03 1.30
CA ALA A 156 -3.26 -15.33 2.56
C ALA A 156 -4.58 -14.54 2.69
N SER A 157 -4.58 -13.27 2.31
CA SER A 157 -5.80 -12.46 2.29
C SER A 157 -6.82 -12.94 1.26
N LEU A 158 -6.38 -13.36 0.07
CA LEU A 158 -7.26 -13.93 -0.96
C LEU A 158 -7.91 -15.23 -0.49
N LYS A 159 -7.13 -16.12 0.16
CA LYS A 159 -7.69 -17.34 0.75
C LYS A 159 -8.78 -17.03 1.78
N SER A 160 -8.48 -16.15 2.75
CA SER A 160 -9.46 -15.76 3.76
C SER A 160 -10.69 -15.07 3.16
N GLY A 161 -10.51 -14.26 2.11
CA GLY A 161 -11.61 -13.64 1.38
C GLY A 161 -12.49 -14.67 0.66
N ALA A 162 -11.88 -15.70 0.06
CA ALA A 162 -12.61 -16.75 -0.64
C ALA A 162 -13.42 -17.63 0.31
N GLU A 163 -12.86 -17.99 1.47
CA GLU A 163 -13.58 -18.71 2.53
C GLU A 163 -14.82 -17.93 2.97
N ARG A 164 -14.65 -16.64 3.30
CA ARG A 164 -15.76 -15.76 3.69
C ARG A 164 -16.83 -15.59 2.60
N LEU A 165 -16.42 -15.56 1.33
CA LEU A 165 -17.33 -15.49 0.19
C LEU A 165 -18.09 -16.82 -0.03
N GLY A 166 -17.46 -17.95 0.28
CA GLY A 166 -18.09 -19.26 0.23
C GLY A 166 -19.20 -19.41 1.26
N ASP A 167 -18.97 -18.87 2.46
CA ASP A 167 -19.91 -18.90 3.59
C ASP A 167 -20.91 -17.72 3.59
N TRP A 168 -20.87 -16.84 2.57
CA TRP A 168 -21.72 -15.66 2.55
C TRP A 168 -23.17 -16.02 2.17
N GLU A 169 -24.10 -15.66 3.05
CA GLU A 169 -25.53 -15.74 2.85
C GLU A 169 -26.14 -14.32 2.88
N PRO A 170 -27.17 -14.02 2.05
CA PRO A 170 -27.85 -12.73 2.10
C PRO A 170 -28.45 -12.51 3.50
N PRO A 171 -28.33 -11.30 4.07
CA PRO A 171 -28.94 -11.01 5.36
C PRO A 171 -30.47 -11.19 5.33
N GLU A 172 -31.03 -11.84 6.35
CA GLU A 172 -32.46 -12.21 6.44
C GLU A 172 -33.44 -11.04 6.27
N GLN A 173 -33.00 -9.78 6.48
CA GLN A 173 -33.84 -8.60 6.31
C GLN A 173 -34.28 -8.33 4.86
N GLU A 174 -33.54 -8.83 3.84
CA GLU A 174 -33.97 -8.72 2.43
C GLU A 174 -34.99 -9.80 2.02
N GLN A 175 -35.17 -10.86 2.81
CA GLN A 175 -36.20 -11.88 2.53
C GLN A 175 -37.60 -11.47 2.99
N LEU A 176 -37.72 -10.53 3.94
CA LEU A 176 -39.00 -10.04 4.45
C LEU A 176 -39.64 -8.98 3.55
N ASP A 177 -38.84 -8.19 2.83
CA ASP A 177 -39.34 -7.15 1.92
C ASP A 177 -40.01 -7.72 0.66
N LEU A 178 -39.75 -8.99 0.31
CA LEU A 178 -40.43 -9.64 -0.82
C LEU A 178 -41.85 -10.14 -0.46
N PHE A 179 -42.18 -10.26 0.83
CA PHE A 179 -43.48 -10.75 1.30
C PHE A 179 -44.43 -9.64 1.78
N THR A 180 -43.94 -8.43 2.02
CA THR A 180 -44.77 -7.30 2.47
C THR A 180 -45.47 -6.57 1.31
N ASP A 181 -44.96 -6.65 0.08
CA ASP A 181 -45.55 -5.98 -1.09
C ASP A 181 -46.82 -6.65 -1.65
N TYR A 182 -47.19 -7.86 -1.17
CA TYR A 182 -48.37 -8.59 -1.63
C TYR A 182 -49.59 -8.52 -0.69
N SER A 183 -49.51 -7.83 0.44
CA SER A 183 -50.56 -7.88 1.48
C SER A 183 -51.42 -6.61 1.62
N LEU A 184 -51.35 -5.66 0.67
CA LEU A 184 -52.02 -4.35 0.79
C LEU A 184 -53.03 -4.01 -0.32
N ASP A 185 -53.58 -5.01 -1.01
CA ASP A 185 -54.62 -4.81 -2.05
C ASP A 185 -55.96 -5.50 -1.76
N GLY A 186 -56.20 -5.90 -0.50
CA GLY A 186 -57.46 -6.56 -0.14
C GLY A 186 -57.94 -6.17 1.24
N ILE A 187 -58.52 -4.97 1.37
CA ILE A 187 -59.66 -4.62 2.24
C ILE A 187 -60.01 -3.15 1.88
N GLN A 188 -61.09 -2.96 1.11
CA GLN A 188 -61.90 -1.74 1.20
C GLN A 188 -63.32 -2.18 1.48
N ASP A 189 -63.81 -1.71 2.63
CA ASP A 189 -65.03 -2.11 3.30
C ASP A 189 -66.29 -1.69 2.53
N GLU A 190 -67.24 -2.63 2.39
CA GLU A 190 -68.63 -2.32 2.10
C GLU A 190 -69.31 -1.86 3.40
N GLU A 191 -69.54 -0.56 3.57
CA GLU A 191 -70.62 -0.07 4.43
C GLU A 191 -71.07 1.34 4.04
N SER A 192 -72.18 1.46 3.30
CA SER A 192 -73.04 2.63 3.45
C SER A 192 -74.52 2.23 3.36
N MET A 193 -75.17 2.36 4.51
CA MET A 193 -76.56 2.06 4.78
C MET A 193 -77.50 2.94 3.96
N SER A 194 -78.47 2.30 3.30
CA SER A 194 -79.68 2.96 2.81
C SER A 194 -80.68 3.14 3.97
N MET A 195 -80.99 4.39 4.31
CA MET A 195 -82.20 4.76 5.05
C MET A 195 -82.75 6.04 4.41
N SER A 196 -83.92 5.93 3.77
CA SER A 196 -85.04 6.87 3.86
C SER A 196 -86.17 6.45 2.92
N MET A 197 -87.27 5.96 3.52
CA MET A 197 -88.63 6.39 3.14
C MET A 197 -88.91 7.73 3.83
#